data_AF-A0AB39Q9W9-F1
#
_entry.id   AF-A0AB39Q9W9-F1
#
_cell.length_a   1.000
_cell.length_b   1.000
_cell.length_c   1.000
_cell.angle_alpha   90.00
_cell.angle_beta   90.00
_cell.angle_gamma   90.00
#
_symmetry.space_group_name_H-M   'P 1'
#
loop_
_entity.id
_entity.type
_entity.pdbx_description
1 polymer ?
#
loop_
_entity_poly.entity_id
_entity_poly.type
_entity_poly.pdbx_seq_one_letter_code
_entity_poly.pdbx_strand_id
1 'polypeptide(L)'
;MGAWIATGHAVVSKAAGDPRLSSVRCPDIEAVPEELRPLARVLSRQMLYSDAPDHPRLRALISRAFTPRAVETLRARILEAVDRIITHAASTGRMDIVADLARPLPLTIICDLLDVPQQDRPALASWSEPIAEAIGNSRLDADRNREASQSMTDMLAYFRELLTRYDTPPASHTLRALVTEQAGNTDQDLDELLANCALLLIAGHETTTHFIGNATLALLRHPHAADQLRRRPELMPAAVEELLCYDAPVQLMLRQARHDLDLAGRTVSEGQTVLLVCGAANRDPAVFPDPHVLDFERPGGRHMAFGHGPHFCLGAALARLEGAIVLEALLTRLPGLQLDSTEPQQWQRSLNFRGPTRLDVTFTPPSADHDSGTQAMPTTSSSYGVGSATHVGACPARPGPGGVAGA
;
A
#
# COMPACT_ATOMS: atom_id res chain seq x y z
N MET A 1 -6.20 -10.94 31.18
CA MET A 1 -6.15 -11.85 30.01
C MET A 1 -4.70 -12.07 29.63
N GLY A 2 -4.23 -13.31 29.64
CA GLY A 2 -2.90 -13.66 29.12
C GLY A 2 -3.01 -13.91 27.62
N ALA A 3 -2.08 -13.38 26.83
CA ALA A 3 -1.90 -13.70 25.42
C ALA A 3 -0.50 -14.29 25.22
N TRP A 4 -0.36 -15.22 24.30
CA TRP A 4 0.94 -15.70 23.85
C TRP A 4 1.58 -14.68 22.94
N ILE A 5 2.90 -14.50 23.03
CA ILE A 5 3.66 -13.59 22.17
C ILE A 5 4.70 -14.40 21.41
N ALA A 6 4.54 -14.52 20.10
CA ALA A 6 5.48 -15.18 19.21
C ALA A 6 6.39 -14.14 18.57
N THR A 7 7.71 -14.29 18.74
CA THR A 7 8.71 -13.30 18.29
C THR A 7 9.73 -13.84 17.30
N GLY A 8 10.07 -15.13 17.37
CA GLY A 8 11.02 -15.76 16.43
C GLY A 8 10.41 -15.93 15.04
N HIS A 9 11.21 -15.69 13.99
CA HIS A 9 10.77 -15.68 12.60
C HIS A 9 10.10 -16.99 12.20
N ALA A 10 10.74 -18.13 12.50
CA ALA A 10 10.21 -19.45 12.18
C ALA A 10 8.84 -19.72 12.84
N VAL A 11 8.67 -19.29 14.10
CA VAL A 11 7.41 -19.46 14.85
C VAL A 11 6.32 -18.57 14.26
N VAL A 12 6.65 -17.29 14.01
CA VAL A 12 5.73 -16.30 13.46
C VAL A 12 5.27 -16.67 12.04
N SER A 13 6.20 -17.06 11.17
CA SER A 13 5.91 -17.46 9.79
C SER A 13 5.03 -18.71 9.74
N LYS A 14 5.38 -19.75 10.52
CA LYS A 14 4.59 -20.98 10.62
C LYS A 14 3.19 -20.68 11.17
N ALA A 15 3.08 -19.93 12.25
CA ALA A 15 1.81 -19.58 12.88
C ALA A 15 0.90 -18.77 11.95
N ALA A 16 1.46 -17.85 11.16
CA ALA A 16 0.70 -17.02 10.23
C ALA A 16 0.00 -17.85 9.12
N GLY A 17 0.57 -19.00 8.76
CA GLY A 17 0.01 -19.91 7.75
C GLY A 17 -0.72 -21.14 8.31
N ASP A 18 -0.81 -21.31 9.63
CA ASP A 18 -1.42 -22.49 10.26
C ASP A 18 -2.95 -22.32 10.35
N PRO A 19 -3.76 -23.16 9.68
CA PRO A 19 -5.23 -23.02 9.69
C PRO A 19 -5.88 -23.33 11.05
N ARG A 20 -5.11 -23.84 12.02
CA ARG A 20 -5.58 -24.02 13.42
C ARG A 20 -5.55 -22.71 14.20
N LEU A 21 -4.87 -21.69 13.67
CA LEU A 21 -4.80 -20.34 14.21
C LEU A 21 -5.69 -19.43 13.36
N SER A 22 -6.87 -19.13 13.90
CA SER A 22 -7.92 -18.35 13.24
C SER A 22 -7.54 -16.87 13.12
N SER A 23 -7.88 -16.26 11.98
CA SER A 23 -7.85 -14.81 11.77
C SER A 23 -9.13 -14.10 12.22
N VAL A 24 -10.16 -14.84 12.62
CA VAL A 24 -11.45 -14.26 13.03
C VAL A 24 -11.28 -13.32 14.21
N ARG A 25 -11.75 -12.09 14.03
CA ARG A 25 -11.74 -11.04 15.05
C ARG A 25 -13.15 -10.87 15.57
N CYS A 26 -13.28 -10.72 16.89
CA CYS A 26 -14.56 -10.59 17.57
C CYS A 26 -15.53 -11.76 17.26
N PRO A 27 -15.17 -13.01 17.61
CA PRO A 27 -16.01 -14.18 17.34
C PRO A 27 -17.38 -14.10 18.03
N ASP A 28 -17.46 -13.38 19.14
CA ASP A 28 -18.71 -12.98 19.78
C ASP A 28 -18.85 -11.45 19.70
N ILE A 29 -19.71 -10.98 18.80
CA ILE A 29 -19.98 -9.55 18.60
C ILE A 29 -20.70 -8.96 19.82
N GLU A 30 -21.50 -9.73 20.55
CA GLU A 30 -22.24 -9.22 21.70
C GLU A 30 -21.33 -9.02 22.92
N ALA A 31 -20.18 -9.71 22.96
CA ALA A 31 -19.11 -9.47 23.93
C ALA A 31 -18.26 -8.21 23.63
N VAL A 32 -18.44 -7.58 22.47
CA VAL A 32 -17.78 -6.30 22.13
C VAL A 32 -18.54 -5.14 22.80
N PRO A 33 -17.85 -4.08 23.27
CA PRO A 33 -18.50 -2.86 23.73
C PRO A 33 -19.57 -2.38 22.75
N GLU A 34 -20.72 -1.95 23.26
CA GLU A 34 -21.90 -1.62 22.47
C GLU A 34 -21.59 -0.62 21.35
N GLU A 35 -20.77 0.38 21.68
CA GLU A 35 -20.31 1.44 20.79
C GLU A 35 -19.48 0.93 19.60
N LEU A 36 -18.81 -0.22 19.75
CA LEU A 36 -17.98 -0.85 18.72
C LEU A 36 -18.70 -1.95 17.94
N ARG A 37 -19.90 -2.39 18.36
CA ARG A 37 -20.61 -3.47 17.67
C ARG A 37 -20.90 -3.17 16.20
N PRO A 38 -21.27 -1.93 15.79
CA PRO A 38 -21.44 -1.62 14.37
C PRO A 38 -20.15 -1.86 13.58
N LEU A 39 -19.01 -1.35 14.05
CA LEU A 39 -17.70 -1.62 13.44
C LEU A 39 -17.40 -3.13 13.41
N ALA A 40 -17.58 -3.84 14.53
CA ALA A 40 -17.29 -5.28 14.62
C ALA A 40 -18.11 -6.12 13.63
N ARG A 41 -19.39 -5.78 13.40
CA ARG A 41 -20.23 -6.43 12.38
C ARG A 41 -19.64 -6.28 10.98
N VAL A 42 -19.12 -5.09 10.64
CA VAL A 42 -18.46 -4.86 9.35
C VAL A 42 -17.16 -5.64 9.24
N LEU A 43 -16.31 -5.59 10.27
CA LEU A 43 -15.04 -6.33 10.30
C LEU A 43 -15.27 -7.85 10.12
N SER A 44 -16.34 -8.41 10.69
CA SER A 44 -16.67 -9.84 10.57
C SER A 44 -16.94 -10.30 9.12
N ARG A 45 -17.26 -9.36 8.22
CA ARG A 45 -17.52 -9.60 6.79
C ARG A 45 -16.30 -9.35 5.89
N GLN A 46 -15.17 -8.93 6.47
CA GLN A 46 -13.96 -8.63 5.72
C GLN A 46 -13.07 -9.86 5.60
N MET A 47 -12.47 -10.06 4.42
CA MET A 47 -11.53 -11.18 4.19
C MET A 47 -10.36 -11.18 5.19
N LEU A 48 -9.95 -10.03 5.71
CA LEU A 48 -8.89 -9.92 6.70
C LEU A 48 -9.19 -10.72 7.98
N TYR A 49 -10.47 -10.83 8.35
CA TYR A 49 -10.94 -11.45 9.58
C TYR A 49 -11.82 -12.68 9.34
N SER A 50 -11.59 -13.37 8.23
CA SER A 50 -12.26 -14.62 7.87
C SER A 50 -11.25 -15.74 7.71
N ASP A 51 -11.67 -16.99 7.96
CA ASP A 51 -10.90 -18.19 7.63
C ASP A 51 -11.52 -18.90 6.41
N ALA A 52 -10.97 -20.04 6.00
CA ALA A 52 -11.62 -20.90 5.01
C ALA A 52 -12.96 -21.45 5.55
N PRO A 53 -14.03 -21.55 4.72
CA PRO A 53 -14.03 -21.36 3.26
C PRO A 53 -14.27 -19.92 2.78
N ASP A 54 -14.64 -18.98 3.65
CA ASP A 54 -15.03 -17.62 3.24
C ASP A 54 -13.86 -16.77 2.75
N HIS A 55 -12.72 -16.83 3.43
CA HIS A 55 -11.54 -16.06 3.04
C HIS A 55 -11.13 -16.23 1.56
N PRO A 56 -10.90 -17.45 1.02
CA PRO A 56 -10.53 -17.60 -0.38
C PRO A 56 -11.63 -17.13 -1.34
N ARG A 57 -12.91 -17.29 -1.00
CA ARG A 57 -14.04 -16.80 -1.80
C ARG A 57 -14.04 -15.28 -1.90
N LEU A 58 -13.98 -14.59 -0.76
CA LEU A 58 -13.92 -13.12 -0.68
C LEU A 58 -12.68 -12.57 -1.39
N ARG A 59 -11.52 -13.20 -1.16
CA ARG A 59 -10.25 -12.77 -1.76
C ARG A 59 -10.23 -12.92 -3.28
N ALA A 60 -10.83 -13.98 -3.82
CA ALA A 60 -10.82 -14.26 -5.25
C ALA A 60 -11.39 -13.09 -6.08
N LEU A 61 -12.50 -12.50 -5.61
CA LEU A 61 -13.16 -11.36 -6.25
C LEU A 61 -12.21 -10.18 -6.42
N ILE A 62 -11.55 -9.80 -5.33
CA ILE A 62 -10.76 -8.56 -5.24
C ILE A 62 -9.37 -8.74 -5.84
N SER A 63 -8.82 -9.95 -5.79
CA SER A 63 -7.43 -10.22 -6.19
C SER A 63 -7.11 -9.87 -7.65
N ARG A 64 -8.12 -9.85 -8.53
CA ARG A 64 -7.99 -9.45 -9.94
C ARG A 64 -7.51 -8.01 -10.09
N ALA A 65 -7.91 -7.10 -9.20
CA ALA A 65 -7.48 -5.70 -9.19
C ALA A 65 -6.02 -5.52 -8.74
N PHE A 66 -5.43 -6.52 -8.08
CA PHE A 66 -4.09 -6.45 -7.47
C PHE A 66 -3.08 -7.39 -8.13
N THR A 67 -3.37 -7.89 -9.33
CA THR A 67 -2.37 -8.63 -10.11
C THR A 67 -1.19 -7.73 -10.47
N PRO A 68 0.05 -8.26 -10.62
CA PRO A 68 1.20 -7.44 -11.00
C PRO A 68 0.95 -6.60 -12.27
N ARG A 69 0.24 -7.17 -13.25
CA ARG A 69 -0.14 -6.47 -14.48
C ARG A 69 -1.11 -5.32 -14.20
N ALA A 70 -2.12 -5.52 -13.36
CA ALA A 70 -3.08 -4.47 -13.00
C ALA A 70 -2.38 -3.34 -12.23
N VAL A 71 -1.55 -3.68 -11.24
CA VAL A 71 -0.76 -2.72 -10.46
C VAL A 71 0.17 -1.90 -11.35
N GLU A 72 0.82 -2.52 -12.33
CA GLU A 72 1.73 -1.83 -13.24
C GLU A 72 1.01 -0.75 -14.08
N THR A 73 -0.29 -0.91 -14.36
CA THR A 73 -1.07 0.14 -15.05
C THR A 73 -1.19 1.44 -14.23
N LEU A 74 -0.99 1.37 -12.92
CA LEU A 74 -1.02 2.53 -12.01
C LEU A 74 0.30 3.29 -11.99
N ARG A 75 1.40 2.76 -12.56
CA ARG A 75 2.73 3.40 -12.50
C ARG A 75 2.69 4.86 -12.97
N ALA A 76 2.08 5.12 -14.12
CA ALA A 76 1.99 6.48 -14.67
C ALA A 76 1.25 7.42 -13.70
N ARG A 77 0.18 6.95 -13.07
CA ARG A 77 -0.60 7.72 -12.08
C ARG A 77 0.19 8.00 -10.81
N ILE A 78 0.93 7.02 -10.31
CA ILE A 78 1.81 7.19 -9.14
C ILE A 78 2.90 8.22 -9.45
N LEU A 79 3.55 8.12 -10.61
CA LEU A 79 4.56 9.09 -11.06
C LEU A 79 3.99 10.50 -11.17
N GLU A 80 2.82 10.67 -11.79
CA GLU A 80 2.14 11.96 -11.90
C GLU A 80 1.77 12.54 -10.52
N ALA A 81 1.30 11.71 -9.58
CA ALA A 81 0.96 12.15 -8.24
C ALA A 81 2.20 12.58 -7.43
N VAL A 82 3.26 11.78 -7.47
CA VAL A 82 4.56 12.11 -6.85
C VAL A 82 5.14 13.38 -7.47
N ASP A 83 5.08 13.53 -8.79
CA ASP A 83 5.60 14.72 -9.49
C ASP A 83 4.90 16.00 -9.04
N ARG A 84 3.57 15.99 -8.95
CA ARG A 84 2.81 17.15 -8.47
C ARG A 84 3.16 17.52 -7.03
N ILE A 85 3.22 16.52 -6.14
CA ILE A 85 3.53 16.73 -4.72
C ILE A 85 4.95 17.29 -4.55
N ILE A 86 5.94 16.64 -5.16
CA ILE A 86 7.34 17.04 -5.07
C ILE A 86 7.56 18.43 -5.68
N THR A 87 6.93 18.73 -6.82
CA THR A 87 7.05 20.06 -7.47
C THR A 87 6.49 21.17 -6.58
N HIS A 88 5.36 20.92 -5.91
CA HIS A 88 4.79 21.89 -4.98
C HIS A 88 5.73 22.15 -3.79
N ALA A 89 6.24 21.09 -3.17
CA ALA A 89 7.16 21.18 -2.03
C ALA A 89 8.52 21.78 -2.41
N ALA A 90 9.04 21.48 -3.61
CA ALA A 90 10.37 21.91 -4.07
C ALA A 90 10.58 23.43 -3.95
N SER A 91 9.52 24.21 -4.14
CA SER A 91 9.55 25.68 -4.11
C SER A 91 9.83 26.28 -2.71
N THR A 92 9.61 25.54 -1.63
CA THR A 92 9.68 26.05 -0.25
C THR A 92 10.97 25.64 0.48
N GLY A 93 11.70 24.65 -0.04
CA GLY A 93 12.88 24.05 0.61
C GLY A 93 12.57 23.22 1.86
N ARG A 94 11.30 22.96 2.16
CA ARG A 94 10.83 22.26 3.37
C ARG A 94 9.56 21.47 3.10
N MET A 95 9.35 20.39 3.84
CA MET A 95 8.16 19.54 3.68
C MET A 95 7.91 18.74 4.96
N ASP A 96 6.66 18.49 5.31
CA ASP A 96 6.31 17.36 6.19
C ASP A 96 6.08 16.14 5.31
N ILE A 97 7.02 15.19 5.32
CA ILE A 97 6.94 13.97 4.50
C ILE A 97 5.63 13.23 4.73
N VAL A 98 5.07 13.26 5.95
CA VAL A 98 3.85 12.52 6.25
C VAL A 98 2.64 13.23 5.68
N ALA A 99 2.42 14.50 6.03
CA ALA A 99 1.25 15.26 5.63
C ALA A 99 1.25 15.60 4.12
N ASP A 100 2.40 15.96 3.57
CA ASP A 100 2.49 16.49 2.22
C ASP A 100 2.65 15.38 1.16
N LEU A 101 3.17 14.20 1.53
CA LEU A 101 3.50 13.12 0.60
C LEU A 101 2.94 11.74 1.00
N ALA A 102 3.32 11.22 2.16
CA ALA A 102 3.07 9.84 2.53
C ALA A 102 1.59 9.52 2.77
N ARG A 103 0.80 10.49 3.27
CA ARG A 103 -0.66 10.36 3.41
C ARG A 103 -1.41 10.56 2.09
N PRO A 104 -1.23 11.68 1.35
CA PRO A 104 -2.06 11.97 0.18
C PRO A 104 -1.82 11.02 -0.99
N LEU A 105 -0.59 10.51 -1.18
CA LEU A 105 -0.27 9.65 -2.32
C LEU A 105 -1.02 8.30 -2.25
N PRO A 106 -0.84 7.45 -1.23
CA PRO A 106 -1.51 6.15 -1.18
C PRO A 106 -3.03 6.27 -1.16
N LEU A 107 -3.57 7.30 -0.50
CA LEU A 107 -5.00 7.61 -0.54
C LEU A 107 -5.48 7.88 -1.97
N THR A 108 -4.74 8.70 -2.73
CA THR A 108 -5.06 9.00 -4.13
C THR A 108 -5.11 7.73 -4.97
N ILE A 109 -4.10 6.87 -4.82
CA ILE A 109 -3.95 5.66 -5.64
C ILE A 109 -5.02 4.61 -5.30
N ILE A 110 -5.32 4.39 -4.01
CA ILE A 110 -6.39 3.45 -3.63
C ILE A 110 -7.77 3.99 -4.04
N CYS A 111 -7.98 5.30 -3.96
CA CYS A 111 -9.20 5.94 -4.48
C CYS A 111 -9.35 5.77 -5.99
N ASP A 112 -8.27 5.90 -6.77
CA ASP A 112 -8.30 5.62 -8.21
C ASP A 112 -8.71 4.16 -8.48
N LEU A 113 -8.14 3.21 -7.74
CA LEU A 113 -8.45 1.78 -7.87
C LEU A 113 -9.92 1.45 -7.49
N LEU A 114 -10.49 2.18 -6.53
CA LEU A 114 -11.88 2.05 -6.09
C LEU A 114 -12.87 2.90 -6.91
N ASP A 115 -12.40 3.65 -7.91
CA ASP A 115 -13.20 4.56 -8.74
C ASP A 115 -13.85 5.71 -7.94
N VAL A 116 -13.14 6.19 -6.90
CA VAL A 116 -13.57 7.29 -6.02
C VAL A 116 -13.20 8.64 -6.66
N PRO A 117 -14.19 9.50 -6.98
CA PRO A 117 -13.94 10.82 -7.53
C PRO A 117 -13.08 11.70 -6.63
N GLN A 118 -12.32 12.62 -7.23
CA GLN A 118 -11.37 13.48 -6.51
C GLN A 118 -12.04 14.32 -5.42
N GLN A 119 -13.23 14.85 -5.68
CA GLN A 119 -13.97 15.68 -4.74
C GLN A 119 -14.44 14.95 -3.47
N ASP A 120 -14.55 13.62 -3.53
CA ASP A 120 -15.05 12.82 -2.41
C ASP A 120 -13.92 12.36 -1.46
N ARG A 121 -12.67 12.34 -1.94
CA ARG A 121 -11.51 11.79 -1.20
C ARG A 121 -11.30 12.41 0.19
N PRO A 122 -11.49 13.72 0.42
CA PRO A 122 -11.36 14.29 1.77
C PRO A 122 -12.30 13.66 2.79
N ALA A 123 -13.53 13.30 2.42
CA ALA A 123 -14.47 12.63 3.32
C ALA A 123 -14.01 11.20 3.65
N LEU A 124 -13.55 10.46 2.64
CA LEU A 124 -13.01 9.11 2.82
C LEU A 124 -11.77 9.12 3.73
N ALA A 125 -10.90 10.12 3.60
CA ALA A 125 -9.75 10.33 4.48
C ALA A 125 -10.20 10.56 5.94
N SER A 126 -11.16 11.48 6.15
CA SER A 126 -11.64 11.80 7.51
C SER A 126 -12.31 10.63 8.20
N TRP A 127 -13.01 9.76 7.46
CA TRP A 127 -13.61 8.55 8.03
C TRP A 127 -12.59 7.46 8.32
N SER A 128 -11.45 7.44 7.62
CA SER A 128 -10.47 6.35 7.75
C SER A 128 -9.68 6.40 9.06
N GLU A 129 -9.32 7.60 9.54
CA GLU A 129 -8.48 7.78 10.72
C GLU A 129 -9.11 7.24 12.02
N PRO A 130 -10.37 7.57 12.38
CA PRO A 130 -11.03 7.00 13.56
C PRO A 130 -11.16 5.46 13.48
N ILE A 131 -11.41 4.92 12.28
CA ILE A 131 -11.54 3.48 12.07
C ILE A 131 -10.18 2.79 12.27
N ALA A 132 -9.12 3.32 11.64
CA ALA A 132 -7.76 2.79 11.77
C ALA A 132 -7.30 2.80 13.23
N GLU A 133 -7.66 3.84 13.98
CA GLU A 133 -7.36 3.93 15.39
C GLU A 133 -8.09 2.86 16.22
N ALA A 134 -9.39 2.68 16.03
CA ALA A 134 -10.16 1.63 16.73
C ALA A 134 -9.66 0.21 16.40
N ILE A 135 -9.17 0.00 15.17
CA ILE A 135 -8.56 -1.27 14.76
C ILE A 135 -7.21 -1.49 15.46
N GLY A 136 -6.39 -0.44 15.58
CA GLY A 136 -5.03 -0.49 16.11
C GLY A 136 -4.88 -0.34 17.62
N ASN A 137 -5.93 0.12 18.31
CA ASN A 137 -5.92 0.41 19.74
C ASN A 137 -7.13 -0.20 20.46
N SER A 138 -6.88 -1.15 21.36
CA SER A 138 -7.93 -1.84 22.12
C SER A 138 -8.38 -1.09 23.39
N ARG A 139 -7.91 0.13 23.61
CA ARG A 139 -8.16 0.92 24.84
C ARG A 139 -8.73 2.31 24.53
N LEU A 140 -9.58 2.40 23.51
CA LEU A 140 -10.34 3.62 23.25
C LEU A 140 -11.50 3.79 24.24
N ASP A 141 -11.82 5.04 24.54
CA ASP A 141 -13.03 5.39 25.30
C ASP A 141 -14.30 5.22 24.43
N ALA A 142 -15.46 5.33 25.08
CA ALA A 142 -16.76 5.11 24.43
C ALA A 142 -17.07 6.14 23.32
N ASP A 143 -16.62 7.39 23.47
CA ASP A 143 -16.85 8.44 22.46
C ASP A 143 -16.11 8.12 21.16
N ARG A 144 -14.83 7.74 21.28
CA ARG A 144 -13.99 7.39 20.12
C ARG A 144 -14.42 6.09 19.46
N ASN A 145 -14.92 5.14 20.25
CA ASN A 145 -15.54 3.94 19.73
C ASN A 145 -16.80 4.25 18.91
N ARG A 146 -17.66 5.17 19.38
CA ARG A 146 -18.83 5.63 18.62
C ARG A 146 -18.42 6.34 17.33
N GLU A 147 -17.41 7.20 17.39
CA GLU A 147 -16.88 7.91 16.22
C GLU A 147 -16.37 6.96 15.14
N ALA A 148 -15.62 5.92 15.52
CA ALA A 148 -15.16 4.89 14.59
C ALA A 148 -16.32 4.11 13.94
N SER A 149 -17.32 3.73 14.73
CA SER A 149 -18.53 3.07 14.23
C SER A 149 -19.36 3.96 13.29
N GLN A 150 -19.48 5.26 13.60
CA GLN A 150 -20.17 6.21 12.74
C GLN A 150 -19.41 6.41 11.42
N SER A 151 -18.08 6.61 11.49
CA SER A 151 -17.22 6.76 10.32
C SER A 151 -17.30 5.56 9.38
N MET A 152 -17.35 4.34 9.93
CA MET A 152 -17.56 3.12 9.15
C MET A 152 -18.95 3.12 8.50
N THR A 153 -19.98 3.54 9.21
CA THR A 153 -21.35 3.63 8.67
C THR A 153 -21.42 4.59 7.49
N ASP A 154 -20.84 5.78 7.62
CA ASP A 154 -20.82 6.81 6.56
C ASP A 154 -20.03 6.32 5.34
N MET A 155 -18.88 5.67 5.57
CA MET A 155 -18.07 5.08 4.50
C MET A 155 -18.82 3.98 3.72
N LEU A 156 -19.55 3.10 4.42
CA LEU A 156 -20.36 2.07 3.75
C LEU A 156 -21.54 2.65 2.98
N ALA A 157 -22.19 3.70 3.51
CA ALA A 157 -23.24 4.42 2.80
C ALA A 157 -22.71 5.02 1.49
N TYR A 158 -21.53 5.65 1.56
CA TYR A 158 -20.85 6.19 0.37
C TYR A 158 -20.52 5.11 -0.65
N PHE A 159 -19.89 3.99 -0.25
CA PHE A 159 -19.57 2.92 -1.19
C PHE A 159 -20.82 2.28 -1.79
N ARG A 160 -21.91 2.17 -1.03
CA ARG A 160 -23.19 1.69 -1.56
C ARG A 160 -23.69 2.60 -2.66
N GLU A 161 -23.66 3.90 -2.44
CA GLU A 161 -24.03 4.89 -3.47
C GLU A 161 -23.09 4.76 -4.68
N LEU A 162 -21.77 4.79 -4.47
CA LEU A 162 -20.77 4.72 -5.55
C LEU A 162 -20.94 3.48 -6.44
N LEU A 163 -21.19 2.31 -5.84
CA LEU A 163 -21.36 1.05 -6.58
C LEU A 163 -22.72 0.94 -7.29
N THR A 164 -23.71 1.75 -6.89
CA THR A 164 -25.07 1.73 -7.48
C THR A 164 -25.36 2.92 -8.39
N ARG A 165 -24.44 3.89 -8.53
CA ARG A 165 -24.51 4.96 -9.53
C ARG A 165 -24.33 4.37 -10.93
N TYR A 166 -25.33 4.54 -11.81
CA TYR A 166 -25.31 4.07 -13.20
C TYR A 166 -24.94 5.17 -14.21
N ASP A 167 -24.76 6.38 -13.72
CA ASP A 167 -24.71 7.60 -14.54
C ASP A 167 -23.40 7.72 -15.32
N THR A 168 -22.35 6.98 -14.91
CA THR A 168 -21.04 6.99 -15.56
C THR A 168 -20.45 5.57 -15.54
N PRO A 169 -20.03 5.03 -16.70
CA PRO A 169 -19.39 3.71 -16.75
C PRO A 169 -18.08 3.73 -15.93
N PRO A 170 -17.81 2.67 -15.13
CA PRO A 170 -16.55 2.58 -14.40
C PRO A 170 -15.35 2.52 -15.34
N ALA A 171 -14.21 3.03 -14.90
CA ALA A 171 -12.97 2.78 -15.61
C ALA A 171 -12.64 1.27 -15.54
N SER A 172 -12.22 0.68 -16.66
CA SER A 172 -12.13 -0.79 -16.83
C SER A 172 -11.20 -1.53 -15.86
N HIS A 173 -10.32 -0.81 -15.16
CA HIS A 173 -9.36 -1.36 -14.21
C HIS A 173 -9.83 -1.26 -12.74
N THR A 174 -10.98 -0.63 -12.47
CA THR A 174 -11.41 -0.35 -11.10
C THR A 174 -12.15 -1.54 -10.49
N LEU A 175 -12.21 -1.55 -9.16
CA LEU A 175 -13.03 -2.52 -8.45
C LEU A 175 -14.51 -2.39 -8.84
N ARG A 176 -15.00 -1.17 -9.11
CA ARG A 176 -16.36 -0.94 -9.62
C ARG A 176 -16.58 -1.68 -10.94
N ALA A 177 -15.63 -1.62 -11.88
CA ALA A 177 -15.72 -2.38 -13.13
C ALA A 177 -15.78 -3.90 -12.90
N LEU A 178 -14.92 -4.44 -12.02
CA LEU A 178 -14.92 -5.87 -11.69
C LEU A 178 -16.24 -6.34 -11.08
N VAL A 179 -16.86 -5.50 -10.23
CA VAL A 179 -18.15 -5.77 -9.61
C VAL A 179 -19.27 -5.70 -10.65
N THR A 180 -19.28 -4.66 -11.50
CA THR A 180 -20.29 -4.50 -12.55
C THR A 180 -20.25 -5.65 -13.56
N GLU A 181 -19.06 -6.13 -13.95
CA GLU A 181 -18.88 -7.31 -14.81
C GLU A 181 -19.46 -8.59 -14.19
N GLN A 182 -19.50 -8.67 -12.86
CA GLN A 182 -19.99 -9.84 -12.12
C GLN A 182 -21.44 -9.70 -11.65
N ALA A 183 -22.14 -8.60 -11.95
CA ALA A 183 -23.53 -8.40 -11.58
C ALA A 183 -24.49 -9.47 -12.14
N GLY A 184 -24.06 -10.27 -13.12
CA GLY A 184 -24.78 -11.47 -13.58
C GLY A 184 -24.61 -12.72 -12.71
N ASN A 185 -23.80 -12.66 -11.65
CA ASN A 185 -23.49 -13.76 -10.74
C ASN A 185 -24.19 -13.50 -9.38
N THR A 186 -25.31 -14.17 -9.13
CA THR A 186 -26.27 -13.87 -8.05
C THR A 186 -25.82 -14.21 -6.63
N ASP A 187 -24.60 -14.75 -6.45
CA ASP A 187 -24.09 -15.23 -5.17
C ASP A 187 -23.23 -14.21 -4.41
N GLN A 188 -23.14 -12.96 -4.88
CA GLN A 188 -22.35 -11.91 -4.20
C GLN A 188 -23.20 -11.14 -3.18
N ASP A 189 -22.86 -11.31 -1.90
CA ASP A 189 -23.40 -10.47 -0.82
C ASP A 189 -22.83 -9.04 -0.94
N LEU A 190 -23.72 -8.08 -1.21
CA LEU A 190 -23.36 -6.68 -1.32
C LEU A 190 -22.70 -6.14 -0.05
N ASP A 191 -23.13 -6.60 1.13
CA ASP A 191 -22.56 -6.11 2.40
C ASP A 191 -21.13 -6.63 2.61
N GLU A 192 -20.82 -7.86 2.15
CA GLU A 192 -19.45 -8.36 2.13
C GLU A 192 -18.58 -7.54 1.17
N LEU A 193 -19.10 -7.21 -0.02
CA LEU A 193 -18.38 -6.39 -0.98
C LEU A 193 -18.07 -5.00 -0.40
N LEU A 194 -19.08 -4.33 0.17
CA LEU A 194 -18.91 -3.01 0.79
C LEU A 194 -17.91 -3.04 1.94
N ALA A 195 -17.99 -4.07 2.81
CA ALA A 195 -17.04 -4.25 3.91
C ALA A 195 -15.61 -4.40 3.40
N ASN A 196 -15.41 -5.10 2.28
CA ASN A 196 -14.10 -5.27 1.68
C ASN A 196 -13.63 -4.03 0.88
N CYS A 197 -14.51 -3.21 0.30
CA CYS A 197 -14.13 -1.90 -0.22
C CYS A 197 -13.57 -0.99 0.90
N ALA A 198 -14.24 -0.97 2.06
CA ALA A 198 -13.75 -0.27 3.24
C ALA A 198 -12.40 -0.82 3.73
N LEU A 199 -12.23 -2.15 3.76
CA LEU A 199 -10.94 -2.79 4.07
C LEU A 199 -9.84 -2.29 3.13
N LEU A 200 -10.07 -2.31 1.81
CA LEU A 200 -9.07 -1.91 0.83
C LEU A 200 -8.68 -0.44 0.97
N LEU A 201 -9.66 0.44 1.16
CA LEU A 201 -9.40 1.85 1.40
C LEU A 201 -8.49 2.01 2.61
N ILE A 202 -8.91 1.54 3.79
CA ILE A 202 -8.19 1.76 5.05
C ILE A 202 -6.82 1.08 5.04
N ALA A 203 -6.77 -0.21 4.72
CA ALA A 203 -5.52 -0.97 4.73
C ALA A 203 -4.54 -0.52 3.64
N GLY A 204 -5.06 -0.02 2.51
CA GLY A 204 -4.27 0.39 1.36
C GLY A 204 -3.51 1.70 1.54
N HIS A 205 -4.05 2.67 2.30
CA HIS A 205 -3.36 3.94 2.48
C HIS A 205 -2.61 4.09 3.81
N GLU A 206 -3.17 3.64 4.93
CA GLU A 206 -2.54 3.82 6.26
C GLU A 206 -1.19 3.07 6.35
N THR A 207 -1.15 1.82 5.87
CA THR A 207 0.08 1.02 5.95
C THR A 207 1.19 1.55 5.04
N THR A 208 0.85 2.00 3.84
CA THR A 208 1.81 2.60 2.90
C THR A 208 2.27 3.97 3.38
N THR A 209 1.40 4.77 4.01
CA THR A 209 1.78 6.03 4.67
C THR A 209 2.91 5.79 5.67
N HIS A 210 2.71 4.82 6.57
CA HIS A 210 3.72 4.47 7.57
C HIS A 210 4.98 3.89 6.94
N PHE A 211 4.86 3.07 5.89
CA PHE A 211 6.02 2.56 5.18
C PHE A 211 6.88 3.68 4.59
N ILE A 212 6.28 4.61 3.85
CA ILE A 212 7.01 5.75 3.25
C ILE A 212 7.67 6.58 4.35
N GLY A 213 6.96 6.87 5.44
CA GLY A 213 7.50 7.61 6.58
C GLY A 213 8.69 6.89 7.23
N ASN A 214 8.55 5.59 7.51
CA ASN A 214 9.61 4.76 8.11
C ASN A 214 10.82 4.65 7.21
N ALA A 215 10.60 4.37 5.92
CA ALA A 215 11.65 4.21 4.94
C ALA A 215 12.45 5.50 4.75
N THR A 216 11.74 6.64 4.65
CA THR A 216 12.38 7.96 4.57
C THR A 216 13.21 8.24 5.82
N LEU A 217 12.63 8.07 7.01
CA LEU A 217 13.35 8.26 8.27
C LEU A 217 14.59 7.36 8.38
N ALA A 218 14.47 6.10 7.98
CA ALA A 218 15.56 5.14 8.01
C ALA A 218 16.71 5.57 7.08
N LEU A 219 16.41 5.99 5.85
CA LEU A 219 17.43 6.50 4.92
C LEU A 219 18.10 7.79 5.41
N LEU A 220 17.32 8.73 5.97
CA LEU A 220 17.88 9.99 6.49
C LEU A 220 18.73 9.80 7.74
N ARG A 221 18.49 8.74 8.52
CA ARG A 221 19.36 8.32 9.64
C ARG A 221 20.62 7.58 9.20
N HIS A 222 20.64 7.06 7.97
CA HIS A 222 21.75 6.29 7.41
C HIS A 222 22.19 6.89 6.08
N PRO A 223 22.85 8.07 6.09
CA PRO A 223 23.18 8.80 4.86
C PRO A 223 24.03 7.98 3.88
N HIS A 224 24.88 7.06 4.37
CA HIS A 224 25.63 6.14 3.52
C HIS A 224 24.74 5.20 2.71
N ALA A 225 23.62 4.72 3.28
CA ALA A 225 22.64 3.90 2.58
C ALA A 225 21.88 4.74 1.53
N ALA A 226 21.48 5.96 1.89
CA ALA A 226 20.89 6.90 0.93
C ALA A 226 21.84 7.19 -0.26
N ASP A 227 23.12 7.42 0.00
CA ASP A 227 24.15 7.64 -1.03
C ASP A 227 24.44 6.41 -1.88
N GLN A 228 24.32 5.21 -1.32
CA GLN A 228 24.39 3.98 -2.10
C GLN A 228 23.26 3.93 -3.11
N LEU A 229 22.01 4.20 -2.71
CA LEU A 229 20.86 4.19 -3.61
C LEU A 229 20.93 5.29 -4.68
N ARG A 230 21.41 6.49 -4.33
CA ARG A 230 21.64 7.56 -5.32
C ARG A 230 22.62 7.14 -6.42
N ARG A 231 23.68 6.41 -6.06
CA ARG A 231 24.72 5.96 -7.01
C ARG A 231 24.36 4.67 -7.74
N ARG A 232 23.48 3.86 -7.15
CA ARG A 232 23.06 2.54 -7.62
C ARG A 232 21.53 2.42 -7.59
N PRO A 233 20.80 3.19 -8.42
CA PRO A 233 19.33 3.16 -8.43
C PRO A 233 18.76 1.78 -8.77
N GLU A 234 19.53 0.91 -9.43
CA GLU A 234 19.16 -0.49 -9.68
C GLU A 234 18.94 -1.32 -8.40
N LEU A 235 19.43 -0.85 -7.25
CA LEU A 235 19.19 -1.48 -5.93
C LEU A 235 17.80 -1.15 -5.36
N MET A 236 17.05 -0.22 -5.93
CA MET A 236 15.77 0.24 -5.36
C MET A 236 14.78 -0.90 -5.04
N PRO A 237 14.59 -1.93 -5.89
CA PRO A 237 13.71 -3.05 -5.54
C PRO A 237 14.17 -3.81 -4.30
N ALA A 238 15.48 -4.06 -4.15
CA ALA A 238 16.03 -4.73 -2.97
C ALA A 238 15.97 -3.85 -1.73
N ALA A 239 16.18 -2.53 -1.90
CA ALA A 239 16.09 -1.56 -0.83
C ALA A 239 14.68 -1.45 -0.25
N VAL A 240 13.64 -1.51 -1.09
CA VAL A 240 12.24 -1.57 -0.63
C VAL A 240 12.02 -2.77 0.29
N GLU A 241 12.50 -3.96 -0.08
CA GLU A 241 12.38 -5.16 0.77
C GLU A 241 13.16 -5.02 2.08
N GLU A 242 14.39 -4.49 2.03
CA GLU A 242 15.21 -4.27 3.22
C GLU A 242 14.58 -3.22 4.14
N LEU A 243 14.00 -2.13 3.61
CA LEU A 243 13.33 -1.10 4.41
C LEU A 243 12.04 -1.61 5.05
N LEU A 244 11.28 -2.46 4.35
CA LEU A 244 10.12 -3.17 4.91
C LEU A 244 10.52 -4.19 5.98
N CYS A 245 11.66 -4.85 5.82
CA CYS A 245 12.24 -5.71 6.85
C CYS A 245 12.64 -4.87 8.06
N TYR A 246 13.43 -3.83 7.82
CA TYR A 246 14.04 -2.98 8.83
C TYR A 246 13.00 -2.30 9.71
N ASP A 247 11.99 -1.62 9.17
CA ASP A 247 10.95 -0.97 10.00
C ASP A 247 9.56 -1.12 9.39
N ALA A 248 8.99 -2.31 9.55
CA ALA A 248 7.69 -2.68 9.01
C ALA A 248 6.55 -1.76 9.54
N PRO A 249 5.62 -1.31 8.69
CA PRO A 249 4.48 -0.51 9.14
C PRO A 249 3.51 -1.32 10.02
N VAL A 250 3.38 -2.62 9.78
CA VAL A 250 2.56 -3.54 10.58
C VAL A 250 3.45 -4.35 11.52
N GLN A 251 3.25 -4.16 12.82
CA GLN A 251 4.11 -4.72 13.86
C GLN A 251 3.62 -6.06 14.41
N LEU A 252 2.31 -6.33 14.37
CA LEU A 252 1.78 -7.58 14.87
C LEU A 252 0.52 -8.05 14.12
N MET A 253 0.31 -9.37 14.13
CA MET A 253 -0.92 -10.01 13.68
C MET A 253 -1.52 -10.80 14.85
N LEU A 254 -2.84 -10.75 15.01
CA LEU A 254 -3.54 -11.54 16.01
C LEU A 254 -4.03 -12.85 15.41
N ARG A 255 -3.92 -13.92 16.19
CA ARG A 255 -4.56 -15.21 15.91
C ARG A 255 -5.23 -15.76 17.16
N GLN A 256 -6.27 -16.55 16.97
CA GLN A 256 -6.89 -17.32 18.05
C GLN A 256 -6.75 -18.83 17.77
N ALA A 257 -6.34 -19.59 18.78
CA ALA A 257 -6.28 -21.04 18.68
C ALA A 257 -7.70 -21.63 18.56
N ARG A 258 -7.96 -22.38 17.49
CA ARG A 258 -9.25 -23.06 17.27
C ARG A 258 -9.39 -24.34 18.08
N HIS A 259 -8.26 -24.97 18.40
CA HIS A 259 -8.13 -26.17 19.21
C HIS A 259 -6.76 -26.10 19.90
N ASP A 260 -6.52 -26.94 20.90
CA ASP A 260 -5.21 -27.09 21.51
C ASP A 260 -4.13 -27.42 20.46
N LEU A 261 -3.03 -26.67 20.45
CA LEU A 261 -1.89 -26.91 19.56
C LEU A 261 -0.55 -26.69 20.24
N ASP A 262 0.47 -27.41 19.77
CA ASP A 262 1.86 -27.10 20.11
C ASP A 262 2.40 -26.00 19.17
N LEU A 263 2.81 -24.88 19.79
CA LEU A 263 3.54 -23.80 19.15
C LEU A 263 4.93 -23.67 19.78
N ALA A 264 5.94 -24.21 19.10
CA ALA A 264 7.35 -24.16 19.51
C ALA A 264 7.65 -24.82 20.87
N GLY A 265 7.07 -26.00 21.13
CA GLY A 265 7.23 -26.76 22.38
C GLY A 265 6.39 -26.22 23.52
N ARG A 266 5.30 -25.50 23.21
CA ARG A 266 4.37 -24.90 24.19
C ARG A 266 2.94 -25.15 23.75
N THR A 267 2.14 -25.69 24.66
CA THR A 267 0.71 -25.89 24.42
C THR A 267 -0.02 -24.55 24.50
N VAL A 268 -0.60 -24.14 23.37
CA VAL A 268 -1.59 -23.06 23.28
C VAL A 268 -2.96 -23.71 23.29
N SER A 269 -3.77 -23.42 24.31
CA SER A 269 -5.10 -23.99 24.46
C SER A 269 -6.12 -23.30 23.54
N GLU A 270 -7.20 -24.02 23.21
CA GLU A 270 -8.36 -23.48 22.49
C GLU A 270 -8.84 -22.14 23.07
N GLY A 271 -9.18 -21.19 22.19
CA GLY A 271 -9.64 -19.85 22.54
C GLY A 271 -8.54 -18.86 22.93
N GLN A 272 -7.31 -19.32 23.22
CA GLN A 272 -6.22 -18.43 23.57
C GLN A 272 -5.73 -17.60 22.36
N THR A 273 -5.40 -16.34 22.64
CA THR A 273 -4.84 -15.42 21.64
C THR A 273 -3.32 -15.59 21.53
N VAL A 274 -2.82 -15.57 20.29
CA VAL A 274 -1.40 -15.51 19.96
C VAL A 274 -1.14 -14.21 19.18
N LEU A 275 -0.26 -13.36 19.71
CA LEU A 275 0.26 -12.18 19.05
C LEU A 275 1.51 -12.57 18.26
N LEU A 276 1.45 -12.50 16.94
CA LEU A 276 2.57 -12.75 16.05
C LEU A 276 3.29 -11.42 15.81
N VAL A 277 4.46 -11.23 16.42
CA VAL A 277 5.19 -9.95 16.39
C VAL A 277 6.09 -9.89 15.15
N CYS A 278 5.55 -9.36 14.05
CA CYS A 278 6.25 -9.18 12.78
C CYS A 278 7.53 -8.37 12.93
N GLY A 279 7.48 -7.29 13.72
CA GLY A 279 8.66 -6.44 13.95
C GLY A 279 9.81 -7.20 14.60
N ALA A 280 9.52 -8.13 15.52
CA ALA A 280 10.53 -8.98 16.13
C ALA A 280 11.02 -10.06 15.16
N ALA A 281 10.10 -10.68 14.40
CA ALA A 281 10.45 -11.69 13.40
C ALA A 281 11.37 -11.13 12.31
N ASN A 282 11.18 -9.88 11.90
CA ASN A 282 12.06 -9.20 10.94
C ASN A 282 13.45 -8.86 11.52
N ARG A 283 13.63 -8.97 12.83
CA ARG A 283 14.89 -8.72 13.53
C ARG A 283 15.50 -9.99 14.10
N ASP A 284 15.04 -11.16 13.67
CA ASP A 284 15.55 -12.46 14.12
C ASP A 284 16.94 -12.73 13.49
N PRO A 285 18.02 -12.78 14.28
CA PRO A 285 19.37 -13.00 13.77
C PRO A 285 19.58 -14.39 13.17
N ALA A 286 18.68 -15.36 13.44
CA ALA A 286 18.72 -16.68 12.81
C ALA A 286 18.34 -16.63 11.32
N VAL A 287 17.67 -15.56 10.87
CA VAL A 287 17.24 -15.35 9.48
C VAL A 287 17.92 -14.13 8.85
N PHE A 288 18.11 -13.06 9.62
CA PHE A 288 18.70 -11.80 9.16
C PHE A 288 19.97 -11.50 9.98
N PRO A 289 21.17 -11.87 9.49
CA PRO A 289 22.43 -11.52 10.16
C PRO A 289 22.56 -10.02 10.36
N ASP A 290 23.03 -9.51 11.49
CA ASP A 290 23.11 -8.05 11.75
C ASP A 290 21.79 -7.30 11.42
N PRO A 291 20.66 -7.66 12.05
CA PRO A 291 19.32 -7.18 11.67
C PRO A 291 19.07 -5.69 11.97
N HIS A 292 20.05 -5.00 12.56
CA HIS A 292 20.01 -3.58 12.87
C HIS A 292 20.80 -2.73 11.87
N VAL A 293 21.40 -3.34 10.85
CA VAL A 293 22.10 -2.65 9.77
C VAL A 293 21.20 -2.64 8.54
N LEU A 294 21.11 -1.50 7.85
CA LEU A 294 20.49 -1.45 6.53
C LEU A 294 21.47 -2.00 5.49
N ASP A 295 21.13 -3.13 4.90
CA ASP A 295 21.92 -3.79 3.86
C ASP A 295 21.04 -4.16 2.66
N PHE A 296 21.16 -3.41 1.57
CA PHE A 296 20.39 -3.63 0.33
C PHE A 296 20.90 -4.80 -0.51
N GLU A 297 22.05 -5.38 -0.16
CA GLU A 297 22.65 -6.53 -0.84
C GLU A 297 22.54 -7.80 0.02
N ARG A 298 21.84 -7.70 1.15
CA ARG A 298 21.60 -8.80 2.09
C ARG A 298 21.08 -10.03 1.35
N PRO A 299 21.73 -11.20 1.50
CA PRO A 299 21.23 -12.44 0.92
C PRO A 299 19.86 -12.75 1.53
N GLY A 300 18.91 -13.11 0.66
CA GLY A 300 17.49 -13.02 0.94
C GLY A 300 17.00 -13.72 2.21
N GLY A 301 15.90 -13.19 2.74
CA GLY A 301 15.07 -13.77 3.79
C GLY A 301 13.66 -13.21 3.63
N ARG A 302 12.63 -14.02 3.85
CA ARG A 302 11.25 -13.56 3.66
C ARG A 302 10.80 -12.78 4.90
N HIS A 303 10.91 -11.45 4.86
CA HIS A 303 10.38 -10.60 5.93
C HIS A 303 8.86 -10.77 6.10
N MET A 304 8.36 -10.42 7.28
CA MET A 304 6.97 -10.58 7.71
C MET A 304 6.12 -9.31 7.55
N ALA A 305 6.63 -8.24 6.92
CA ALA A 305 5.88 -6.98 6.77
C ALA A 305 4.60 -7.14 5.93
N PHE A 306 4.57 -8.13 5.03
CA PHE A 306 3.38 -8.51 4.25
C PHE A 306 2.67 -9.75 4.78
N GLY A 307 3.04 -10.25 5.97
CA GLY A 307 2.54 -11.51 6.51
C GLY A 307 3.00 -12.74 5.72
N HIS A 308 2.35 -13.88 6.01
CA HIS A 308 2.63 -15.16 5.36
C HIS A 308 1.33 -16.00 5.27
N GLY A 309 1.32 -17.00 4.39
CA GLY A 309 0.20 -17.94 4.25
C GLY A 309 -0.99 -17.35 3.48
N PRO A 310 -2.22 -17.85 3.74
CA PRO A 310 -3.43 -17.43 3.03
C PRO A 310 -3.67 -15.91 3.07
N HIS A 311 -3.31 -15.26 4.18
CA HIS A 311 -3.47 -13.82 4.39
C HIS A 311 -2.26 -13.00 3.94
N PHE A 312 -1.38 -13.52 3.08
CA PHE A 312 -0.31 -12.71 2.49
C PHE A 312 -0.90 -11.45 1.84
N CYS A 313 -0.28 -10.29 2.13
CA CYS A 313 -0.82 -8.97 1.79
C CYS A 313 -1.20 -8.91 0.30
N LEU A 314 -2.45 -8.54 0.04
CA LEU A 314 -2.96 -8.44 -1.32
C LEU A 314 -2.34 -7.26 -2.08
N GLY A 315 -2.12 -6.13 -1.40
CA GLY A 315 -1.52 -4.92 -1.95
C GLY A 315 0.00 -4.93 -2.02
N ALA A 316 0.67 -6.06 -1.78
CA ALA A 316 2.13 -6.11 -1.64
C ALA A 316 2.90 -5.67 -2.90
N ALA A 317 2.34 -5.87 -4.10
CA ALA A 317 2.94 -5.36 -5.34
C ALA A 317 2.78 -3.84 -5.46
N LEU A 318 1.63 -3.30 -5.06
CA LEU A 318 1.34 -1.86 -5.11
C LEU A 318 2.20 -1.09 -4.11
N ALA A 319 2.27 -1.55 -2.86
CA ALA A 319 3.10 -0.91 -1.83
C ALA A 319 4.59 -0.87 -2.22
N ARG A 320 5.09 -1.91 -2.89
CA ARG A 320 6.46 -1.93 -3.43
C ARG A 320 6.65 -0.90 -4.54
N LEU A 321 5.70 -0.81 -5.46
CA LEU A 321 5.73 0.13 -6.57
C LEU A 321 5.72 1.58 -6.07
N GLU A 322 4.80 1.91 -5.15
CA GLU A 322 4.70 3.23 -4.53
C GLU A 322 5.98 3.57 -3.76
N GLY A 323 6.47 2.65 -2.92
CA GLY A 323 7.71 2.84 -2.17
C GLY A 323 8.91 3.11 -3.08
N ALA A 324 9.10 2.31 -4.12
CA ALA A 324 10.21 2.50 -5.05
C ALA A 324 10.18 3.88 -5.72
N ILE A 325 9.02 4.26 -6.27
CA ILE A 325 8.86 5.55 -6.97
C ILE A 325 9.08 6.73 -6.02
N VAL A 326 8.49 6.66 -4.81
CA VAL A 326 8.61 7.73 -3.82
C VAL A 326 10.05 7.89 -3.35
N LEU A 327 10.70 6.80 -2.97
CA LEU A 327 12.06 6.84 -2.45
C LEU A 327 13.05 7.31 -3.53
N GLU A 328 12.89 6.86 -4.77
CA GLU A 328 13.68 7.36 -5.89
C GLU A 328 13.49 8.87 -6.09
N ALA A 329 12.24 9.35 -6.09
CA ALA A 329 11.94 10.78 -6.26
C ALA A 329 12.53 11.62 -5.11
N LEU A 330 12.38 11.19 -3.85
CA LEU A 330 12.95 11.89 -2.69
C LEU A 330 14.48 11.98 -2.78
N LEU A 331 15.14 10.90 -3.19
CA LEU A 331 16.61 10.86 -3.25
C LEU A 331 17.21 11.65 -4.41
N THR A 332 16.50 11.74 -5.54
CA THR A 332 17.02 12.32 -6.79
C THR A 332 16.53 13.74 -7.07
N ARG A 333 15.34 14.12 -6.59
CA ARG A 333 14.71 15.41 -6.90
C ARG A 333 14.78 16.44 -5.77
N LEU A 334 15.10 16.01 -4.56
CA LEU A 334 15.26 16.89 -3.40
C LEU A 334 16.73 16.92 -2.97
N PRO A 335 17.59 17.70 -3.64
CA PRO A 335 19.02 17.75 -3.30
C PRO A 335 19.22 18.29 -1.89
N GLY A 336 20.13 17.68 -1.13
CA GLY A 336 20.39 18.07 0.26
C GLY A 336 19.27 17.69 1.24
N LEU A 337 18.38 16.77 0.86
CA LEU A 337 17.32 16.25 1.74
C LEU A 337 17.90 15.74 3.08
N GLN A 338 17.43 16.32 4.17
CA GLN A 338 17.82 15.99 5.54
C GLN A 338 16.66 16.22 6.51
N LEU A 339 16.72 15.60 7.69
CA LEU A 339 15.75 15.86 8.75
C LEU A 339 15.91 17.31 9.25
N ASP A 340 14.79 18.01 9.48
CA ASP A 340 14.80 19.34 10.08
C ASP A 340 15.14 19.28 11.59
N SER A 341 14.91 18.12 12.21
CA SER A 341 15.28 17.85 13.60
C SER A 341 15.80 16.42 13.77
N THR A 342 16.52 16.14 14.87
CA THR A 342 17.19 14.83 15.07
C THR A 342 16.22 13.66 15.27
N GLU A 343 14.96 13.91 15.61
CA GLU A 343 13.93 12.90 15.89
C GLU A 343 12.60 13.27 15.21
N PRO A 344 11.78 12.30 14.77
CA PRO A 344 10.41 12.57 14.37
C PRO A 344 9.66 13.22 15.54
N GLN A 345 8.89 14.26 15.27
CA GLN A 345 8.22 14.97 16.36
C GLN A 345 7.13 14.13 17.00
N GLN A 346 6.53 13.20 16.24
CA GLN A 346 5.38 12.41 16.70
C GLN A 346 5.35 11.01 16.06
N TRP A 347 4.98 10.01 16.85
CA TRP A 347 4.80 8.63 16.44
C TRP A 347 3.35 8.18 16.61
N GLN A 348 2.91 7.29 15.73
CA GLN A 348 1.60 6.68 15.82
C GLN A 348 1.43 5.91 17.15
N ARG A 349 0.33 6.17 17.86
CA ARG A 349 -0.01 5.52 19.13
C ARG A 349 -0.84 4.24 18.88
N SER A 350 -0.19 3.23 18.32
CA SER A 350 -0.82 1.95 17.98
C SER A 350 0.09 0.78 18.37
N LEU A 351 -0.51 -0.37 18.73
CA LEU A 351 0.23 -1.62 18.88
C LEU A 351 0.42 -2.33 17.53
N ASN A 352 -0.52 -2.12 16.61
CA ASN A 352 -0.51 -2.78 15.30
C ASN A 352 0.31 -2.01 14.28
N PHE A 353 0.23 -0.69 14.30
CA PHE A 353 0.84 0.18 13.29
C PHE A 353 1.99 0.97 13.87
N ARG A 354 3.05 1.14 13.08
CA ARG A 354 4.23 1.90 13.45
C ARG A 354 4.64 2.81 12.32
N GLY A 355 4.62 4.11 12.60
CA GLY A 355 5.31 5.11 11.80
C GLY A 355 5.20 6.52 12.37
N PRO A 356 6.00 7.46 11.85
CA PRO A 356 5.87 8.86 12.23
C PRO A 356 4.51 9.39 11.79
N THR A 357 3.88 10.24 12.60
CA THR A 357 2.68 11.00 12.20
C THR A 357 3.04 12.38 11.65
N ARG A 358 4.29 12.80 11.83
CA ARG A 358 4.91 14.01 11.28
C ARG A 358 6.41 13.77 11.08
N LEU A 359 6.95 14.17 9.95
CA LEU A 359 8.37 14.04 9.62
C LEU A 359 8.85 15.25 8.81
N ASP A 360 9.26 16.29 9.53
CA ASP A 360 9.75 17.52 8.91
C ASP A 360 11.16 17.35 8.31
N VAL A 361 11.32 17.77 7.06
CA VAL A 361 12.57 17.72 6.31
C VAL A 361 12.89 19.06 5.65
N THR A 362 14.18 19.29 5.40
CA THR A 362 14.68 20.41 4.60
C THR A 362 15.47 19.89 3.40
N PHE A 363 15.51 20.67 2.32
CA PHE A 363 16.29 20.40 1.12
C PHE A 363 16.61 21.72 0.39
N THR A 364 17.58 21.69 -0.50
CA THR A 364 17.98 22.85 -1.30
C THR A 364 16.90 23.14 -2.35
N PRO A 365 16.26 24.34 -2.33
CA PRO A 365 15.34 24.73 -3.39
C PRO A 365 16.03 24.80 -4.75
N PRO A 366 15.33 24.56 -5.87
CA PRO A 366 15.85 24.91 -7.18
C PRO A 366 16.25 26.39 -7.19
N SER A 367 17.48 26.69 -7.62
CA SER A 367 17.93 28.08 -7.71
C SER A 367 17.05 28.84 -8.71
N ALA A 368 16.50 30.00 -8.33
CA ALA A 368 15.69 30.85 -9.21
C ALA A 368 16.49 31.45 -10.39
N ASP A 369 17.82 31.33 -10.36
CA ASP A 369 18.72 31.85 -11.37
C ASP A 369 19.04 30.79 -12.45
N HIS A 370 18.10 30.58 -13.38
CA HIS A 370 18.37 30.25 -14.79
C HIS A 370 17.07 30.10 -15.58
N ASP A 371 16.33 31.19 -15.81
CA ASP A 371 15.41 31.26 -16.96
C ASP A 371 15.13 32.70 -17.48
N SER A 372 16.09 33.62 -17.33
CA SER A 372 16.03 34.97 -17.93
C SER A 372 16.96 35.12 -19.16
N GLY A 373 17.33 34.00 -19.78
CA GLY A 373 18.24 33.94 -20.92
C GLY A 373 17.58 33.44 -22.19
N THR A 374 16.42 33.97 -22.59
CA THR A 374 15.91 33.77 -23.96
C THR A 374 16.83 34.51 -24.93
N GLN A 375 17.94 33.89 -25.32
CA GLN A 375 18.64 34.25 -26.54
C GLN A 375 17.68 34.00 -27.70
N ALA A 376 17.19 35.10 -28.28
CA ALA A 376 16.45 35.07 -29.53
C ALA A 376 17.29 34.40 -30.61
N MET A 377 16.81 33.24 -31.10
CA MET A 377 17.29 32.65 -32.34
C MET A 377 16.86 33.55 -33.51
N PRO A 378 17.77 33.95 -34.42
CA PRO A 378 17.40 34.76 -35.58
C PRO A 378 16.61 33.90 -36.56
N THR A 379 15.36 34.29 -36.84
CA THR A 379 14.53 33.71 -37.89
C THR A 379 15.07 34.13 -39.26
N THR A 380 15.75 33.21 -39.96
CA THR A 380 15.96 33.34 -41.40
C THR A 380 14.75 32.78 -42.13
N SER A 381 13.99 33.66 -42.76
CA SER A 381 12.96 33.35 -43.76
C SER A 381 13.58 32.68 -44.98
N SER A 382 13.03 31.54 -45.42
CA SER A 382 13.12 31.13 -46.82
C SER A 382 11.83 30.42 -47.24
N SER A 383 11.17 31.08 -48.17
CA SER A 383 9.92 30.72 -48.84
C SER A 383 10.23 30.03 -50.17
N TYR A 384 9.74 28.81 -50.37
CA TYR A 384 9.42 28.17 -51.67
C TYR A 384 8.67 26.87 -51.30
N GLY A 385 7.54 26.46 -51.86
CA GLY A 385 6.78 26.83 -53.06
C GLY A 385 5.99 25.56 -53.43
N VAL A 386 4.67 25.67 -53.53
CA VAL A 386 3.73 24.57 -53.81
C VAL A 386 3.86 24.09 -55.26
N GLY A 387 3.83 22.76 -55.48
CA GLY A 387 3.75 22.15 -56.81
C GLY A 387 3.02 20.81 -56.77
N SER A 388 1.97 20.70 -57.58
CA SER A 388 0.92 19.67 -57.59
C SER A 388 1.24 18.38 -58.36
N ALA A 389 0.61 17.29 -57.91
CA ALA A 389 0.24 15.99 -58.51
C ALA A 389 0.53 15.67 -59.99
N THR A 390 0.89 14.39 -60.28
CA THR A 390 0.08 13.43 -61.08
C THR A 390 0.68 12.01 -61.14
N HIS A 391 -0.20 11.04 -61.42
CA HIS A 391 -0.11 9.57 -61.41
C HIS A 391 0.89 8.86 -62.35
N VAL A 392 1.20 7.59 -62.01
CA VAL A 392 0.98 6.31 -62.76
C VAL A 392 2.20 5.37 -62.63
N GLY A 393 1.97 4.08 -62.28
CA GLY A 393 2.74 2.98 -62.91
C GLY A 393 3.29 1.85 -62.03
N ALA A 394 2.49 0.79 -61.86
CA ALA A 394 2.82 -0.65 -61.95
C ALA A 394 3.96 -1.30 -61.13
N CYS A 395 3.57 -2.33 -60.36
CA CYS A 395 4.40 -3.45 -59.91
C CYS A 395 4.98 -4.27 -61.08
N PRO A 396 6.05 -5.05 -60.80
CA PRO A 396 5.95 -6.48 -61.07
C PRO A 396 6.41 -7.37 -59.90
N ALA A 397 5.95 -8.62 -59.96
CA ALA A 397 6.03 -9.64 -58.92
C ALA A 397 7.16 -10.67 -59.14
N ARG A 398 7.55 -11.30 -58.01
CA ARG A 398 8.07 -12.68 -57.82
C ARG A 398 9.51 -13.01 -58.29
N PRO A 399 10.14 -14.14 -57.85
CA PRO A 399 9.62 -15.26 -57.03
C PRO A 399 10.51 -15.69 -55.82
N GLY A 400 9.95 -16.53 -54.94
CA GLY A 400 10.71 -17.38 -54.02
C GLY A 400 10.87 -18.82 -54.55
N PRO A 401 11.69 -19.66 -53.88
CA PRO A 401 11.25 -21.04 -53.65
C PRO A 401 11.71 -21.68 -52.31
N GLY A 402 10.89 -22.63 -51.83
CA GLY A 402 11.27 -23.85 -51.06
C GLY A 402 11.57 -23.66 -49.56
N GLY A 403 10.95 -24.32 -48.57
CA GLY A 403 10.13 -25.53 -48.57
C GLY A 403 10.95 -26.80 -48.33
N VAL A 404 11.16 -27.21 -47.06
CA VAL A 404 11.35 -28.62 -46.63
C VAL A 404 10.83 -28.77 -45.18
N ALA A 405 10.12 -29.87 -44.94
CA ALA A 405 9.45 -30.28 -43.72
C ALA A 405 10.14 -31.51 -43.08
N GLY A 406 9.73 -31.84 -41.84
CA GLY A 406 9.93 -33.15 -41.16
C GLY A 406 11.07 -33.14 -40.13
N ALA A 407 10.92 -33.59 -38.88
CA ALA A 407 9.92 -34.45 -38.25
C ALA A 407 9.62 -34.03 -36.80
#